data_AF-A0A5J4PDB3-F1
#
_entry.id   AF-A0A5J4PDB3-F1
#
_cell.length_a   1.000
_cell.length_b   1.000
_cell.length_c   1.000
_cell.angle_alpha   90.00
_cell.angle_beta   90.00
_cell.angle_gamma   90.00
#
_symmetry.space_group_name_H-M   'P 1'
#
loop_
_entity.id
_entity.type
_entity.pdbx_description
1 polymer ?
#
loop_
_entity_poly.entity_id
_entity_poly.type
_entity_poly.pdbx_seq_one_letter_code
_entity_poly.pdbx_strand_id
1 'polypeptide(L)'
;SALLEVLDPEQNNAFHDNFLDVDYDLSKVMFIATANNLNTIPPPLLDRMELIEVSGYITEEKVEIARKHLVPKTLDANGIKKTDIKIPRDTLGVIIDSYTRESGVRELEKRIGKILRKSARHYATEGSFTKNEIKPEDLHDFLGIPDYVRDKYQGNEYAGVVTGLAWTAAGGEILFVETSLSKGKGGKLTLTGNLGNVMKESAMLALEYIKAHASQLDLNEELFDNWNIHIHVPEGAIPKDGPSAGITMA
;
A
#
# COMPACT_ATOMS: atom_id res chain seq x y z
N SER A 1 4.61 -19.93 -26.91
CA SER A 1 5.89 -20.43 -27.42
C SER A 1 6.88 -19.34 -27.82
N ALA A 2 6.51 -18.31 -28.59
CA ALA A 2 7.47 -17.33 -29.13
C ALA A 2 8.40 -16.66 -28.09
N LEU A 3 7.89 -16.26 -26.91
CA LEU A 3 8.73 -15.62 -25.88
C LEU A 3 9.77 -16.57 -25.24
N LEU A 4 9.52 -17.88 -25.23
CA LEU A 4 10.48 -18.83 -24.68
C LEU A 4 11.70 -18.96 -25.58
N GLU A 5 11.48 -18.98 -26.90
CA GLU A 5 12.53 -19.03 -27.92
C GLU A 5 13.42 -17.79 -27.88
N VAL A 6 12.82 -16.60 -27.72
CA VAL A 6 13.54 -15.32 -27.61
C VAL A 6 14.37 -15.21 -26.34
N LEU A 7 13.87 -15.75 -25.23
CA LEU A 7 14.52 -15.64 -23.92
C LEU A 7 15.44 -16.82 -23.61
N ASP A 8 15.46 -17.86 -24.44
CA ASP A 8 16.39 -18.98 -24.31
C ASP A 8 17.79 -18.58 -24.79
N PRO A 9 18.82 -18.57 -23.94
CA PRO A 9 20.19 -18.35 -24.41
C PRO A 9 20.65 -19.39 -25.44
N GLU A 10 20.02 -20.57 -25.49
CA GLU A 10 20.35 -21.63 -26.45
C GLU A 10 19.68 -21.44 -27.83
N GLN A 11 18.60 -20.66 -27.92
CA GLN A 11 17.81 -20.49 -29.16
C GLN A 11 17.82 -19.06 -29.70
N ASN A 12 18.14 -18.07 -28.86
CA ASN A 12 18.06 -16.66 -29.24
C ASN A 12 19.12 -16.21 -30.28
N ASN A 13 20.08 -17.05 -30.64
CA ASN A 13 21.09 -16.77 -31.66
C ASN A 13 20.57 -16.93 -33.11
N ALA A 14 19.43 -17.61 -33.28
CA ALA A 14 18.80 -17.87 -34.57
C ALA A 14 17.28 -17.81 -34.43
N PHE A 15 16.77 -16.69 -33.90
CA PHE A 15 15.33 -16.47 -33.78
C PHE A 15 14.68 -16.31 -35.15
N HIS A 16 13.67 -17.11 -35.45
CA HIS A 16 12.99 -17.08 -36.75
C HIS A 16 11.70 -16.25 -36.68
N ASP A 17 11.62 -15.19 -37.49
CA ASP A 17 10.41 -14.39 -37.64
C ASP A 17 9.64 -14.78 -38.92
N ASN A 18 8.36 -15.11 -38.78
CA ASN A 18 7.51 -15.59 -39.88
C ASN A 18 7.25 -14.53 -40.98
N PHE A 19 7.44 -13.24 -40.70
CA PHE A 19 7.24 -12.19 -41.69
C PHE A 19 8.52 -11.91 -42.48
N LEU A 20 9.66 -11.90 -41.80
CA LEU A 20 10.96 -11.68 -42.41
C LEU A 20 11.54 -12.94 -43.07
N ASP A 21 11.09 -14.13 -42.64
CA ASP A 21 11.51 -15.46 -43.13
C ASP A 21 13.05 -15.63 -43.14
N VAL A 22 13.70 -15.01 -42.16
CA VAL A 22 15.15 -15.07 -41.94
C VAL A 22 15.44 -15.18 -40.45
N ASP A 23 16.50 -15.92 -40.13
CA ASP A 23 16.96 -16.08 -38.76
C ASP A 23 17.73 -14.84 -38.30
N TYR A 24 17.48 -14.40 -37.06
CA TYR A 24 18.09 -13.21 -36.47
C TYR A 24 18.78 -13.52 -35.13
N ASP A 25 19.96 -12.94 -34.92
CA ASP A 25 20.73 -13.12 -33.69
C ASP A 25 20.33 -12.07 -32.64
N LEU A 26 19.70 -12.53 -31.56
CA LEU A 26 19.31 -11.77 -30.38
C LEU A 26 20.20 -12.05 -29.15
N SER A 27 21.27 -12.83 -29.28
CA SER A 27 22.13 -13.24 -28.16
C SER A 27 22.80 -12.08 -27.41
N LYS A 28 22.95 -10.92 -28.09
CA LYS A 28 23.53 -9.69 -27.52
C LYS A 28 22.49 -8.67 -27.05
N VAL A 29 21.21 -9.03 -27.07
CA VAL A 29 20.12 -8.16 -26.62
C VAL A 29 19.91 -8.37 -25.12
N MET A 30 19.91 -7.28 -24.36
CA MET A 30 19.54 -7.31 -22.94
C MET A 30 18.02 -7.19 -22.82
N PHE A 31 17.37 -8.23 -22.30
CA PHE A 31 15.94 -8.23 -22.04
C PHE A 31 15.66 -7.77 -20.61
N ILE A 32 14.70 -6.84 -20.46
CA ILE A 32 14.19 -6.40 -19.16
C ILE A 32 12.66 -6.52 -19.21
N ALA A 33 12.10 -7.33 -18.33
CA ALA A 33 10.67 -7.49 -18.16
C ALA A 33 10.24 -6.87 -16.82
N THR A 34 9.03 -6.30 -16.77
CA THR A 34 8.44 -5.75 -15.54
C THR A 34 7.10 -6.41 -15.28
N ALA A 35 6.82 -6.78 -14.03
CA ALA A 35 5.53 -7.34 -13.64
C ALA A 35 5.10 -6.87 -12.26
N ASN A 36 3.79 -6.70 -12.07
CA ASN A 36 3.20 -6.38 -10.76
C ASN A 36 2.70 -7.62 -10.01
N ASN A 37 2.48 -8.73 -10.71
CA ASN A 37 2.01 -9.98 -10.14
C ASN A 37 2.73 -11.15 -10.82
N LEU A 38 3.49 -11.92 -10.04
CA LEU A 38 4.23 -13.08 -10.53
C LEU A 38 3.31 -14.27 -10.82
N ASN A 39 2.17 -14.38 -10.15
CA ASN A 39 1.25 -15.52 -10.30
C ASN A 39 0.63 -15.61 -11.70
N THR A 40 0.60 -14.50 -12.43
CA THR A 40 0.11 -14.47 -13.82
C THR A 40 1.17 -14.84 -14.85
N ILE A 41 2.43 -14.98 -14.44
CA ILE A 41 3.53 -15.30 -15.35
C ILE A 41 3.68 -16.83 -15.44
N PRO A 42 3.73 -17.39 -16.67
CA PRO A 42 4.02 -18.80 -16.86
C PRO A 42 5.33 -19.22 -16.19
N PRO A 43 5.35 -20.31 -15.38
CA PRO A 43 6.58 -20.79 -14.73
C PRO A 43 7.78 -20.99 -15.66
N PRO A 44 7.64 -21.50 -16.90
CA PRO A 44 8.78 -21.66 -17.81
C PRO A 44 9.49 -20.34 -18.19
N LEU A 45 8.79 -19.20 -18.12
CA LEU A 45 9.39 -17.89 -18.34
C LEU A 45 10.11 -17.40 -17.08
N LEU A 46 9.54 -17.65 -15.90
CA LEU A 46 10.16 -17.28 -14.63
C LEU A 46 11.50 -17.99 -14.41
N ASP A 47 11.57 -19.28 -14.75
CA ASP A 47 12.80 -20.09 -14.61
C ASP A 47 13.97 -19.57 -15.47
N ARG A 48 13.68 -18.74 -16.48
CA ARG A 48 14.67 -18.17 -17.41
C ARG A 48 14.97 -16.70 -17.13
N MET A 49 14.45 -16.16 -16.03
CA MET A 49 14.61 -14.76 -15.65
C MET A 49 15.26 -14.64 -14.28
N GLU A 50 16.11 -13.64 -14.10
CA GLU A 50 16.53 -13.21 -12.78
C GLU A 50 15.44 -12.30 -12.18
N LEU A 51 14.89 -12.69 -11.03
CA LEU A 51 13.86 -11.91 -10.35
C LEU A 51 14.51 -10.89 -9.43
N ILE A 52 14.29 -9.61 -9.75
CA ILE A 52 14.69 -8.47 -8.92
C ILE A 52 13.43 -7.83 -8.35
N GLU A 53 13.21 -8.00 -7.05
CA GLU A 53 12.09 -7.39 -6.36
C GLU A 53 12.38 -5.93 -6.03
N VAL A 54 11.48 -5.04 -6.47
CA VAL A 54 11.54 -3.61 -6.17
C VAL A 54 10.45 -3.29 -5.17
N SER A 55 10.84 -3.06 -3.92
CA SER A 55 9.91 -2.69 -2.85
C SER A 55 9.38 -1.26 -3.02
N GLY A 56 8.24 -0.99 -2.37
CA GLY A 56 7.73 0.37 -2.23
C GLY A 56 8.65 1.26 -1.40
N TYR A 57 8.31 2.55 -1.33
CA TYR A 57 9.08 3.56 -0.61
C TYR A 57 8.41 3.94 0.71
N ILE A 58 9.20 4.17 1.76
CA ILE A 58 8.71 4.80 2.99
C ILE A 58 8.45 6.30 2.78
N THR A 59 7.69 6.94 3.66
CA THR A 59 7.33 8.37 3.53
C THR A 59 8.55 9.26 3.36
N GLU A 60 9.61 9.03 4.14
CA GLU A 60 10.86 9.80 4.08
C GLU A 60 11.58 9.64 2.73
N GLU A 61 11.57 8.44 2.16
CA GLU A 61 12.12 8.17 0.84
C GLU A 61 11.32 8.86 -0.25
N LYS A 62 9.98 8.78 -0.20
CA LYS A 62 9.10 9.47 -1.15
C LYS A 62 9.29 10.98 -1.14
N VAL A 63 9.47 11.56 0.04
CA VAL A 63 9.78 12.98 0.20
C VAL A 63 11.09 13.33 -0.52
N GLU A 64 12.14 12.54 -0.35
CA GLU A 64 13.43 12.81 -0.99
C GLU A 64 13.39 12.55 -2.50
N ILE A 65 12.68 11.52 -2.97
CA ILE A 65 12.42 11.28 -4.39
C ILE A 65 11.67 12.46 -5.00
N ALA A 66 10.65 12.98 -4.31
CA ALA A 66 9.89 14.12 -4.76
C ALA A 66 10.76 15.37 -4.89
N ARG A 67 11.58 15.68 -3.87
CA ARG A 67 12.46 16.85 -3.89
C ARG A 67 13.55 16.77 -4.96
N LYS A 68 14.20 15.61 -5.09
CA LYS A 68 15.35 15.43 -5.99
C LYS A 68 14.94 15.24 -7.45
N HIS A 69 13.80 14.60 -7.69
CA HIS A 69 13.41 14.15 -9.03
C HIS A 69 12.04 14.67 -9.46
N LEU A 70 10.97 14.46 -8.69
CA LEU A 70 9.61 14.75 -9.18
C LEU A 70 9.33 16.25 -9.29
N VAL A 71 9.64 17.04 -8.27
CA VAL A 71 9.41 18.49 -8.27
C VAL A 71 10.21 19.17 -9.39
N PRO A 72 11.53 18.95 -9.55
CA PRO A 72 12.28 19.50 -10.68
C PRO A 72 11.70 19.08 -12.04
N LYS A 73 11.44 17.78 -12.24
CA LYS A 73 10.90 17.24 -13.50
C LYS A 73 9.54 17.88 -13.83
N THR A 74 8.69 18.05 -12.84
CA THR A 74 7.33 18.59 -13.03
C THR A 74 7.36 20.10 -13.24
N LEU A 75 8.25 20.84 -12.59
CA LEU A 75 8.48 22.27 -12.85
C LEU A 75 8.91 22.50 -14.30
N ASP A 76 9.90 21.73 -14.77
CA ASP A 76 10.41 21.81 -16.14
C ASP A 76 9.31 21.48 -17.15
N ALA A 77 8.53 20.42 -16.91
CA ALA A 77 7.40 20.02 -17.76
C ALA A 77 6.26 21.06 -17.83
N ASN A 78 6.15 21.94 -16.83
CA ASN A 78 5.16 23.03 -16.81
C ASN A 78 5.77 24.41 -17.15
N GLY A 79 7.05 24.47 -17.52
CA GLY A 79 7.73 25.71 -17.88
C GLY A 79 7.92 26.70 -16.73
N ILE A 80 7.93 26.24 -15.47
CA ILE A 80 8.09 27.07 -14.27
C ILE A 80 9.55 27.01 -13.82
N LYS A 81 10.19 28.15 -13.53
CA LYS A 81 11.57 28.13 -13.03
C LYS A 81 11.61 27.67 -11.58
N LYS A 82 12.71 27.00 -11.20
CA LYS A 82 12.94 26.52 -9.82
C LYS A 82 12.94 27.64 -8.76
N THR A 83 13.14 28.89 -9.17
CA THR A 83 13.11 30.06 -8.29
C THR A 83 11.70 30.56 -8.01
N ASP A 84 10.75 30.21 -8.87
CA ASP A 84 9.44 30.86 -8.89
C ASP A 84 8.48 30.20 -7.88
N ILE A 85 8.55 28.86 -7.76
CA ILE A 85 7.72 28.09 -6.83
C ILE A 85 8.57 27.07 -6.09
N LYS A 86 8.41 27.04 -4.76
CA LYS A 86 8.98 26.03 -3.87
C LYS A 86 7.87 25.20 -3.22
N ILE A 87 8.12 23.90 -3.09
CA ILE A 87 7.30 22.99 -2.29
C ILE A 87 8.19 22.48 -1.16
N PRO A 88 8.01 22.99 0.07
CA PRO A 88 8.73 22.56 1.26
C PRO A 88 8.57 21.08 1.59
N ARG A 89 9.48 20.56 2.43
CA ARG A 89 9.56 19.14 2.79
C ARG A 89 8.32 18.68 3.58
N ASP A 90 7.87 19.50 4.51
CA ASP A 90 6.65 19.35 5.29
C ASP A 90 5.41 19.31 4.39
N THR A 91 5.29 20.21 3.41
CA THR A 91 4.18 20.18 2.43
C THR A 91 4.16 18.86 1.65
N LEU A 92 5.32 18.37 1.20
CA LEU A 92 5.41 17.08 0.51
C LEU A 92 4.98 15.92 1.43
N GLY A 93 5.35 15.95 2.70
CA GLY A 93 4.90 14.98 3.70
C GLY A 93 3.37 14.95 3.81
N VAL A 94 2.73 16.11 3.89
CA VAL A 94 1.25 16.21 3.95
C VAL A 94 0.60 15.73 2.64
N ILE A 95 1.18 16.01 1.48
CA ILE A 95 0.69 15.47 0.20
C ILE A 95 0.73 13.94 0.23
N ILE A 96 1.85 13.35 0.66
CA ILE A 96 2.03 11.90 0.72
C ILE A 96 1.01 11.28 1.66
N ASP A 97 0.85 11.83 2.86
CA ASP A 97 0.01 11.23 3.91
C ASP A 97 -1.49 11.44 3.68
N SER A 98 -1.90 12.57 3.10
CA SER A 98 -3.32 12.98 3.03
C SER A 98 -3.94 12.96 1.64
N TYR A 99 -3.11 12.89 0.58
CA TYR A 99 -3.57 12.97 -0.81
C TYR A 99 -3.05 11.82 -1.69
N THR A 100 -2.32 10.86 -1.13
CA THR A 100 -1.84 9.66 -1.86
C THR A 100 -2.03 8.40 -1.02
N ARG A 101 -2.25 7.26 -1.69
CA ARG A 101 -2.28 5.93 -1.05
C ARG A 101 -1.76 4.87 -2.03
N GLU A 102 -0.44 4.80 -2.16
CA GLU A 102 0.27 3.90 -3.07
C GLU A 102 1.61 3.46 -2.47
N SER A 103 2.24 2.43 -3.03
CA SER A 103 3.59 2.00 -2.68
C SER A 103 4.68 2.85 -3.36
N GLY A 104 4.39 3.29 -4.59
CA GLY A 104 5.27 4.10 -5.42
C GLY A 104 5.07 5.61 -5.22
N VAL A 105 5.29 6.37 -6.29
CA VAL A 105 5.23 7.84 -6.31
C VAL A 105 4.44 8.41 -7.51
N ARG A 106 3.63 7.58 -8.18
CA ARG A 106 2.90 7.98 -9.39
C ARG A 106 1.78 8.96 -9.06
N GLU A 107 0.99 8.67 -8.04
CA GLU A 107 -0.05 9.57 -7.54
C GLU A 107 0.59 10.81 -6.93
N LEU A 108 1.71 10.68 -6.21
CA LEU A 108 2.48 11.82 -5.70
C LEU A 108 2.88 12.79 -6.83
N GLU A 109 3.44 12.27 -7.94
CA GLU A 109 3.79 13.07 -9.12
C GLU A 109 2.56 13.76 -9.72
N LYS A 110 1.42 13.08 -9.83
CA LYS A 110 0.17 13.69 -10.32
C LYS A 110 -0.31 14.83 -9.43
N ARG A 111 -0.24 14.69 -8.09
CA ARG A 111 -0.65 15.72 -7.13
C ARG A 111 0.25 16.94 -7.21
N ILE A 112 1.57 16.74 -7.26
CA ILE A 112 2.54 17.82 -7.51
C ILE A 112 2.22 18.52 -8.85
N GLY A 113 1.98 17.76 -9.91
CA GLY A 113 1.59 18.31 -11.21
C GLY A 113 0.28 19.10 -11.19
N LYS A 114 -0.71 18.70 -10.39
CA LYS A 114 -1.97 19.45 -10.22
C LYS A 114 -1.73 20.80 -9.57
N ILE A 115 -0.89 20.86 -8.52
CA ILE A 115 -0.50 22.12 -7.85
C ILE A 115 0.20 23.06 -8.84
N LEU A 116 1.18 22.54 -9.58
CA LEU A 116 1.97 23.35 -10.52
C LEU A 116 1.12 23.84 -11.70
N ARG A 117 0.23 23.01 -12.26
CA ARG A 117 -0.70 23.45 -13.32
C ARG A 117 -1.65 24.56 -12.85
N LYS A 118 -2.18 24.46 -11.63
CA LYS A 118 -3.01 25.53 -11.05
C LYS A 118 -2.22 26.82 -10.87
N SER A 119 -0.98 26.72 -10.41
CA SER A 119 -0.08 27.87 -10.23
C SER A 119 0.27 28.53 -11.57
N ALA A 120 0.56 27.73 -12.60
CA ALA A 120 0.82 28.21 -13.96
C ALA A 120 -0.41 28.90 -14.56
N ARG A 121 -1.61 28.33 -14.38
CA ARG A 121 -2.86 28.96 -14.83
C ARG A 121 -3.08 30.33 -14.17
N HIS A 122 -2.82 30.43 -12.87
CA HIS A 122 -2.93 31.71 -12.15
C HIS A 122 -1.93 32.73 -12.71
N TYR A 123 -0.67 32.34 -12.87
CA TYR A 123 0.35 33.21 -13.48
C TYR A 123 -0.05 33.70 -14.87
N ALA A 124 -0.60 32.83 -15.71
CA ALA A 124 -1.06 33.20 -17.04
C ALA A 124 -2.26 34.17 -17.03
N THR A 125 -3.05 34.20 -15.95
CA THR A 125 -4.25 35.04 -15.84
C THR A 125 -3.93 36.39 -15.18
N GLU A 126 -3.15 36.36 -14.09
CA GLU A 126 -2.89 37.52 -13.22
C GLU A 126 -1.48 38.12 -13.41
N GLY A 127 -0.65 37.53 -14.28
CA GLY A 127 0.75 37.94 -14.51
C GLY A 127 1.70 37.68 -13.33
N SER A 128 1.22 37.02 -12.27
CA SER A 128 2.00 36.72 -11.06
C SER A 128 1.59 35.39 -10.44
N PHE A 129 2.51 34.74 -9.74
CA PHE A 129 2.21 33.55 -8.95
C PHE A 129 1.43 33.95 -7.70
N THR A 130 0.41 33.18 -7.33
CA THR A 130 -0.32 33.41 -6.07
C THR A 130 0.61 33.30 -4.87
N LYS A 131 1.54 32.34 -4.91
CA LYS A 131 2.50 32.04 -3.86
C LYS A 131 3.81 31.53 -4.47
N ASN A 132 4.93 32.00 -3.93
CA ASN A 132 6.26 31.52 -4.31
C ASN A 132 6.68 30.27 -3.50
N GLU A 133 5.93 29.96 -2.44
CA GLU A 133 6.13 28.77 -1.61
C GLU A 133 4.76 28.21 -1.23
N ILE A 134 4.53 26.92 -1.51
CA ILE A 134 3.27 26.24 -1.23
C ILE A 134 3.36 25.57 0.14
N LYS A 135 2.69 26.14 1.14
CA LYS A 135 2.70 25.61 2.52
C LYS A 135 1.63 24.54 2.71
N PRO A 136 1.69 23.74 3.80
CA PRO A 136 0.67 22.72 4.08
C PRO A 136 -0.77 23.26 4.11
N GLU A 137 -0.97 24.47 4.62
CA GLU A 137 -2.30 25.10 4.74
C GLU A 137 -2.89 25.44 3.36
N ASP A 138 -2.04 25.62 2.36
CA ASP A 138 -2.43 26.00 0.99
C ASP A 138 -2.96 24.81 0.20
N LEU A 139 -2.66 23.59 0.63
CA LEU A 139 -3.00 22.36 -0.10
C LEU A 139 -4.50 22.23 -0.35
N HIS A 140 -5.34 22.78 0.54
CA HIS A 140 -6.79 22.78 0.34
C HIS A 140 -7.20 23.55 -0.91
N ASP A 141 -6.61 24.73 -1.17
CA ASP A 141 -6.95 25.56 -2.34
C ASP A 141 -6.48 24.91 -3.65
N PHE A 142 -5.35 24.21 -3.61
CA PHE A 142 -4.78 23.54 -4.78
C PHE A 142 -5.38 22.17 -5.04
N LEU A 143 -5.47 21.31 -4.03
CA LEU A 143 -5.86 19.91 -4.18
C LEU A 143 -7.31 19.63 -3.83
N GLY A 144 -7.91 20.44 -2.95
CA GLY A 144 -9.22 20.22 -2.34
C GLY A 144 -9.11 19.63 -0.93
N ILE A 145 -10.24 19.14 -0.41
CA ILE A 145 -10.26 18.37 0.84
C ILE A 145 -9.31 17.16 0.76
N PRO A 146 -8.64 16.78 1.87
CA PRO A 146 -7.87 15.55 1.95
C PRO A 146 -8.66 14.32 1.48
N ASP A 147 -8.05 13.51 0.61
CA ASP A 147 -8.66 12.28 0.12
C ASP A 147 -8.58 11.16 1.18
N TYR A 148 -7.54 11.22 2.03
CA TYR A 148 -7.26 10.23 3.06
C TYR A 148 -7.08 10.91 4.40
N VAL A 149 -7.79 10.39 5.39
CA VAL A 149 -7.56 10.70 6.80
C VAL A 149 -6.80 9.51 7.37
N ARG A 150 -5.58 9.72 7.85
CA ARG A 150 -4.89 8.69 8.62
C ARG A 150 -5.66 8.46 9.90
N ASP A 151 -6.02 7.22 10.14
CA ASP A 151 -6.52 6.81 11.45
C ASP A 151 -5.46 7.14 12.50
N LYS A 152 -5.84 8.00 13.44
CA LYS A 152 -5.00 8.30 14.58
C LYS A 152 -5.15 7.17 15.59
N TYR A 153 -4.04 6.77 16.20
CA TYR A 153 -4.08 5.91 17.38
C TYR A 153 -5.05 6.51 18.40
N GLN A 154 -6.13 5.80 18.70
CA GLN A 154 -7.17 6.25 19.63
C GLN A 154 -6.90 5.82 21.09
N GLY A 155 -5.70 5.33 21.39
CA GLY A 155 -5.44 4.71 22.69
C GLY A 155 -6.03 3.30 22.79
N ASN A 156 -5.87 2.70 23.96
CA ASN A 156 -6.62 1.49 24.37
C ASN A 156 -7.66 1.86 25.45
N GLU A 157 -8.23 3.07 25.37
CA GLU A 157 -9.16 3.56 26.40
C GLU A 157 -10.48 2.78 26.41
N TYR A 158 -10.85 2.17 25.28
CA TYR A 158 -12.07 1.38 25.13
C TYR A 158 -11.74 -0.11 25.21
N ALA A 159 -12.37 -0.78 26.18
CA ALA A 159 -12.28 -2.24 26.27
C ALA A 159 -12.84 -2.89 25.00
N GLY A 160 -12.11 -3.87 24.48
CA GLY A 160 -12.49 -4.64 23.30
C GLY A 160 -11.99 -4.09 21.97
N VAL A 161 -11.24 -2.97 21.95
CA VAL A 161 -10.58 -2.46 20.74
C VAL A 161 -9.07 -2.51 20.92
N VAL A 162 -8.36 -3.18 20.00
CA VAL A 162 -6.90 -3.30 20.03
C VAL A 162 -6.32 -2.83 18.70
N THR A 163 -5.24 -2.03 18.81
CA THR A 163 -4.47 -1.61 17.64
C THR A 163 -3.55 -2.74 17.16
N GLY A 164 -3.81 -3.24 15.96
CA GLY A 164 -2.95 -4.15 15.22
C GLY A 164 -2.14 -3.42 14.15
N LEU A 165 -0.97 -3.97 13.83
CA LEU A 165 -0.17 -3.54 12.68
C LEU A 165 -0.39 -4.52 11.53
N ALA A 166 -0.70 -4.00 10.35
CA ALA A 166 -0.73 -4.79 9.12
C ALA A 166 0.27 -4.27 8.10
N TRP A 167 0.73 -5.19 7.27
CA TRP A 167 1.51 -4.85 6.10
C TRP A 167 0.59 -4.80 4.88
N THR A 168 0.52 -3.65 4.23
CA THR A 168 -0.18 -3.49 2.95
C THR A 168 0.82 -3.23 1.83
N ALA A 169 0.37 -3.33 0.59
CA ALA A 169 1.18 -2.93 -0.56
C ALA A 169 1.70 -1.49 -0.44
N ALA A 170 0.93 -0.58 0.17
CA ALA A 170 1.31 0.82 0.38
C ALA A 170 2.17 1.05 1.64
N GLY A 171 2.59 -0.01 2.33
CA GLY A 171 3.37 0.02 3.56
C GLY A 171 2.58 -0.42 4.80
N GLY A 172 3.18 -0.20 5.98
CA GLY A 172 2.55 -0.51 7.26
C GLY A 172 1.31 0.34 7.52
N GLU A 173 0.21 -0.30 7.93
CA GLU A 173 -1.06 0.31 8.27
C GLU A 173 -1.49 -0.11 9.68
N ILE A 174 -2.15 0.80 10.39
CA ILE A 174 -2.78 0.52 11.67
C ILE A 174 -4.19 0.01 11.42
N LEU A 175 -4.59 -1.03 12.15
CA LEU A 175 -5.94 -1.58 12.12
C LEU A 175 -6.50 -1.62 13.54
N PHE A 176 -7.79 -1.41 13.68
CA PHE A 176 -8.48 -1.62 14.94
C PHE A 176 -9.19 -2.96 14.90
N VAL A 177 -8.68 -3.95 15.62
CA VAL A 177 -9.40 -5.20 15.83
C VAL A 177 -10.39 -4.95 16.96
N GLU A 178 -11.67 -5.18 16.66
CA GLU A 178 -12.76 -4.92 17.58
C GLU A 178 -13.39 -6.22 18.03
N THR A 179 -13.73 -6.30 19.31
CA THR A 179 -14.39 -7.45 19.92
C THR A 179 -15.64 -6.98 20.64
N SER A 180 -16.70 -7.76 20.54
CA SER A 180 -17.98 -7.48 21.19
C SER A 180 -18.54 -8.75 21.81
N LEU A 181 -19.19 -8.57 22.95
CA LEU A 181 -19.84 -9.64 23.69
C LEU A 181 -21.35 -9.47 23.61
N SER A 182 -22.04 -10.57 23.34
CA SER A 182 -23.52 -10.62 23.37
C SER A 182 -23.98 -11.82 24.17
N LYS A 183 -25.05 -11.67 24.96
CA LYS A 183 -25.60 -12.80 25.72
C LYS A 183 -26.16 -13.84 24.76
N GLY A 184 -25.81 -15.11 24.96
CA GLY A 184 -26.29 -16.21 24.15
C GLY A 184 -25.76 -17.56 24.62
N LYS A 185 -26.47 -18.63 24.31
CA LYS A 185 -26.07 -19.98 24.72
C LYS A 185 -25.06 -20.57 23.75
N GLY A 186 -24.01 -21.19 24.28
CA GLY A 186 -23.10 -22.07 23.53
C GLY A 186 -21.83 -21.41 23.02
N GLY A 187 -21.42 -20.24 23.55
CA GLY A 187 -20.06 -19.75 23.37
C GLY A 187 -19.63 -19.47 21.93
N LYS A 188 -20.54 -18.97 21.09
CA LYS A 188 -20.28 -18.88 19.66
C LYS A 188 -19.25 -17.79 19.35
N LEU A 189 -18.16 -18.16 18.69
CA LEU A 189 -17.23 -17.23 18.05
C LEU A 189 -17.71 -16.89 16.63
N THR A 190 -17.86 -15.61 16.34
CA THR A 190 -18.20 -15.10 15.00
C THR A 190 -17.13 -14.13 14.54
N LEU A 191 -16.70 -14.24 13.28
CA LEU A 191 -15.63 -13.43 12.70
C LEU A 191 -16.13 -12.68 11.47
N THR A 192 -15.82 -11.39 11.36
CA THR A 192 -16.15 -10.55 10.18
C THR A 192 -14.93 -9.78 9.67
N GLY A 193 -15.00 -9.32 8.42
CA GLY A 193 -13.93 -8.52 7.79
C GLY A 193 -13.03 -9.27 6.80
N ASN A 194 -13.62 -10.19 6.03
CA ASN A 194 -12.95 -10.89 4.91
C ASN A 194 -11.65 -11.61 5.30
N LEU A 195 -11.71 -12.39 6.38
CA LEU A 195 -10.58 -13.16 6.89
C LEU A 195 -10.35 -14.44 6.06
N GLY A 196 -9.08 -14.70 5.73
CA GLY A 196 -8.62 -15.97 5.18
C GLY A 196 -8.70 -17.12 6.20
N ASN A 197 -8.40 -18.34 5.75
CA ASN A 197 -8.52 -19.52 6.62
C ASN A 197 -7.48 -19.51 7.75
N VAL A 198 -6.26 -19.04 7.49
CA VAL A 198 -5.19 -18.97 8.49
C VAL A 198 -5.55 -18.00 9.62
N MET A 199 -6.21 -16.90 9.28
CA MET A 199 -6.68 -15.93 10.27
C MET A 199 -7.83 -16.47 11.12
N LYS A 200 -8.75 -17.24 10.52
CA LYS A 200 -9.82 -17.91 11.28
C LYS A 200 -9.26 -18.91 12.28
N GLU A 201 -8.24 -19.68 11.88
CA GLU A 201 -7.52 -20.58 12.78
C GLU A 201 -6.84 -19.84 13.92
N SER A 202 -6.19 -18.71 13.62
CA SER A 202 -5.54 -17.86 14.63
C SER A 202 -6.54 -17.32 15.67
N ALA A 203 -7.74 -16.90 15.24
CA ALA A 203 -8.79 -16.43 16.13
C ALA A 203 -9.34 -17.56 17.02
N MET A 204 -9.50 -18.77 16.48
CA MET A 204 -9.91 -19.93 17.27
C MET A 204 -8.86 -20.30 18.33
N LEU A 205 -7.57 -20.29 17.96
CA LEU A 205 -6.48 -20.56 18.89
C LEU A 205 -6.38 -19.51 19.99
N ALA A 206 -6.59 -18.23 19.68
CA ALA A 206 -6.64 -17.17 20.68
C ALA A 206 -7.73 -17.43 21.72
N LEU A 207 -8.94 -17.80 21.29
CA LEU A 207 -10.05 -18.13 22.19
C LEU A 207 -9.73 -19.36 23.07
N GLU A 208 -9.18 -20.42 22.48
CA GLU A 208 -8.82 -21.62 23.24
C GLU A 208 -7.68 -21.35 24.25
N TYR A 209 -6.73 -20.47 23.91
CA TYR A 209 -5.71 -20.02 24.85
C TYR A 209 -6.31 -19.30 26.05
N ILE A 210 -7.23 -18.35 25.83
CA ILE A 210 -7.90 -17.61 26.91
C ILE A 210 -8.69 -18.57 27.80
N LYS A 211 -9.44 -19.53 27.22
CA LYS A 211 -10.17 -20.56 27.98
C LYS A 211 -9.26 -21.41 28.85
N ALA A 212 -8.16 -21.91 28.27
CA ALA A 212 -7.20 -22.76 28.97
C ALA A 212 -6.50 -22.04 30.14
N HIS A 213 -6.43 -20.71 30.11
CA HIS A 213 -5.78 -19.88 31.12
C HIS A 213 -6.76 -18.98 31.90
N ALA A 214 -8.08 -19.26 31.84
CA ALA A 214 -9.11 -18.42 32.44
C ALA A 214 -8.86 -18.13 33.93
N SER A 215 -8.47 -19.16 34.69
CA SER A 215 -8.10 -19.03 36.12
C SER A 215 -6.90 -18.09 36.35
N GLN A 216 -5.92 -18.05 35.44
CA GLN A 216 -4.75 -17.17 35.56
C GLN A 216 -5.07 -15.73 35.17
N LEU A 217 -6.08 -15.54 34.32
CA LEU A 217 -6.56 -14.25 33.82
C LEU A 217 -7.68 -13.66 34.68
N ASP A 218 -8.06 -14.30 35.80
CA ASP A 218 -9.15 -13.91 36.69
C ASP A 218 -10.51 -13.83 35.95
N LEU A 219 -10.76 -14.77 35.03
CA LEU A 219 -11.98 -14.87 34.24
C LEU A 219 -12.90 -15.97 34.77
N ASN A 220 -14.21 -15.68 34.85
CA ASN A 220 -15.21 -16.69 35.15
C ASN A 220 -15.43 -17.61 33.94
N GLU A 221 -15.20 -18.90 34.10
CA GLU A 221 -15.35 -19.91 33.05
C GLU A 221 -16.78 -19.98 32.49
N GLU A 222 -17.81 -19.66 33.30
CA GLU A 222 -19.20 -19.63 32.84
C GLU A 222 -19.47 -18.56 31.77
N LEU A 223 -18.56 -17.58 31.60
CA LEU A 223 -18.67 -16.60 30.52
C LEU A 223 -18.67 -17.27 29.15
N PHE A 224 -17.85 -18.30 28.96
CA PHE A 224 -17.69 -18.94 27.65
C PHE A 224 -18.90 -19.75 27.22
N ASP A 225 -19.79 -20.13 28.14
CA ASP A 225 -21.03 -20.85 27.80
C ASP A 225 -22.23 -19.91 27.61
N ASN A 226 -22.19 -18.73 28.24
CA ASN A 226 -23.31 -17.80 28.33
C ASN A 226 -23.17 -16.54 27.46
N TRP A 227 -22.02 -16.36 26.83
CA TRP A 227 -21.73 -15.22 25.96
C TRP A 227 -21.18 -15.67 24.61
N ASN A 228 -21.67 -15.02 23.56
CA ASN A 228 -21.09 -15.10 22.23
C ASN A 228 -20.05 -14.00 22.06
N ILE A 229 -18.98 -14.33 21.35
CA ILE A 229 -17.87 -13.45 21.06
C ILE A 229 -17.91 -13.13 19.56
N HIS A 230 -17.90 -11.85 19.22
CA HIS A 230 -17.79 -11.42 17.83
C HIS A 230 -16.54 -10.57 17.66
N ILE A 231 -15.66 -11.00 16.75
CA ILE A 231 -14.43 -10.29 16.38
C ILE A 231 -14.62 -9.70 14.99
N HIS A 232 -14.39 -8.40 14.88
CA HIS A 232 -14.33 -7.67 13.62
C HIS A 232 -12.88 -7.27 13.34
N VAL A 233 -12.38 -7.64 12.17
CA VAL A 233 -11.07 -7.21 11.69
C VAL A 233 -11.30 -6.36 10.44
N PRO A 234 -11.12 -5.03 10.48
CA PRO A 234 -11.42 -4.16 9.35
C PRO A 234 -10.76 -4.64 8.05
N GLU A 235 -11.51 -4.57 6.97
CA GLU A 235 -11.04 -5.04 5.66
C GLU A 235 -9.89 -4.16 5.15
N GLY A 236 -8.86 -4.80 4.60
CA GLY A 236 -7.96 -4.18 3.63
C GLY A 236 -8.28 -4.73 2.25
N ALA A 237 -7.84 -4.07 1.17
CA ALA A 237 -8.12 -4.49 -0.21
C ALA A 237 -7.64 -5.90 -0.60
N ILE A 238 -6.92 -6.60 0.29
CA ILE A 238 -6.38 -7.94 0.12
C ILE A 238 -6.84 -8.77 1.33
N PRO A 239 -7.42 -9.98 1.12
CA PRO A 239 -7.78 -10.89 2.21
C PRO A 239 -6.59 -11.11 3.14
N LYS A 240 -6.81 -10.90 4.44
CA LYS A 240 -5.77 -11.09 5.45
C LYS A 240 -5.68 -12.57 5.76
N ASP A 241 -4.61 -13.20 5.29
CA ASP A 241 -4.37 -14.64 5.42
C ASP A 241 -2.96 -14.91 5.98
N GLY A 242 -2.67 -14.32 7.15
CA GLY A 242 -1.42 -14.53 7.88
C GLY A 242 -1.66 -14.57 9.39
N PRO A 243 -0.88 -15.35 10.17
CA PRO A 243 -1.12 -15.56 11.60
C PRO A 243 -0.69 -14.38 12.49
N SER A 244 -0.15 -13.31 11.90
CA SER A 244 0.53 -12.22 12.61
C SER A 244 -0.36 -11.42 13.57
N ALA A 245 -1.68 -11.42 13.35
CA ALA A 245 -2.64 -10.72 14.21
C ALA A 245 -3.13 -11.56 15.40
N GLY A 246 -2.57 -12.75 15.64
CA GLY A 246 -3.00 -13.64 16.73
C GLY A 246 -2.96 -12.98 18.11
N ILE A 247 -1.88 -12.24 18.42
CA ILE A 247 -1.78 -11.51 19.70
C ILE A 247 -2.72 -10.31 19.79
N THR A 248 -3.13 -9.72 18.66
CA THR A 248 -4.10 -8.62 18.64
C THR A 248 -5.52 -9.12 18.91
N MET A 249 -5.79 -10.39 18.61
CA MET A 249 -7.10 -11.03 18.85
C MET A 249 -7.22 -11.69 20.23
N ALA A 250 -6.10 -11.98 20.89
CA ALA A 250 -6.03 -12.58 22.22
C ALA A 250 -6.09 -11.50 23.31
#